data_AF-A0A836UHX1-F1
#
_entry.id   AF-A0A836UHX1-F1
#
_cell.length_a   1.000
_cell.length_b   1.000
_cell.length_c   1.000
_cell.angle_alpha   90.00
_cell.angle_beta   90.00
_cell.angle_gamma   90.00
#
_symmetry.space_group_name_H-M   'P 1'
#
loop_
_entity.id
_entity.type
_entity.pdbx_description
1 polymer ?
#
loop_
_entity_poly.entity_id
_entity_poly.type
_entity_poly.pdbx_seq_one_letter_code
_entity_poly.pdbx_strand_id
1 'polypeptide(L)'
;MKAEKSVIKTLESMMLSLCGPNMQAFLDQVGIGTKTVSRLLGEIGHPIVAFPAHWEDGEEDEDKKILVPDAPFLRRVSDLWSYCGHGDPTRKRRKGMTQEEALKLGNPRAKMTVNQMAVRCMMKTERVSSTGKKMPASPYRAIYDVKRAHYEMARPEWTDANKKGAAIRITAKEILRDLYNAALRDLEEEAA
;
A
#
# COMPACT_ATOMS: atom_id res chain seq x y z
N MET A 1 -2.23 -25.07 -13.84
CA MET A 1 -2.12 -24.67 -12.42
C MET A 1 -0.70 -24.72 -11.82
N LYS A 2 0.16 -25.71 -12.15
CA LYS A 2 1.56 -25.74 -11.64
C LYS A 2 2.47 -24.66 -12.27
N ALA A 3 2.36 -24.45 -13.58
CA ALA A 3 3.13 -23.42 -14.30
C ALA A 3 2.84 -21.99 -13.80
N GLU A 4 1.56 -21.63 -13.66
CA GLU A 4 1.12 -20.33 -13.16
C GLU A 4 1.68 -20.00 -11.75
N LYS A 5 1.64 -20.98 -10.83
CA LYS A 5 2.24 -20.82 -9.50
C LYS A 5 3.76 -20.62 -9.55
N SER A 6 4.44 -21.23 -10.52
CA SER A 6 5.88 -21.07 -10.72
C SER A 6 6.23 -19.67 -11.24
N VAL A 7 5.47 -19.16 -12.21
CA VAL A 7 5.64 -17.81 -12.75
C VAL A 7 5.39 -16.76 -11.67
N ILE A 8 4.32 -16.92 -10.88
CA ILE A 8 4.02 -16.01 -9.75
C ILE A 8 5.19 -15.98 -8.75
N LYS A 9 5.73 -17.15 -8.36
CA LYS A 9 6.88 -17.20 -7.45
C LYS A 9 8.13 -16.54 -8.04
N THR A 10 8.34 -16.68 -9.34
CA THR A 10 9.49 -16.08 -10.04
C THR A 10 9.35 -14.56 -10.06
N LEU A 11 8.17 -14.04 -10.40
CA LEU A 11 7.88 -12.61 -10.37
C LEU A 11 7.97 -12.03 -8.95
N GLU A 12 7.41 -12.72 -7.95
CA GLU A 12 7.56 -12.34 -6.54
C GLU A 12 9.05 -12.27 -6.18
N SER A 13 9.85 -13.28 -6.53
CA SER A 13 11.30 -13.29 -6.27
C SER A 13 12.06 -12.18 -6.98
N MET A 14 11.73 -11.88 -8.24
CA MET A 14 12.36 -10.80 -9.01
C MET A 14 12.03 -9.42 -8.45
N MET A 15 10.77 -9.20 -8.04
CA MET A 15 10.39 -7.94 -7.40
C MET A 15 11.08 -7.75 -6.05
N LEU A 16 11.32 -8.84 -5.32
CA LEU A 16 12.01 -8.81 -4.03
C LEU A 16 13.52 -8.72 -4.15
N SER A 17 14.13 -9.26 -5.21
CA SER A 17 15.57 -9.10 -5.46
C SER A 17 15.96 -7.67 -5.80
N LEU A 18 14.99 -6.82 -6.13
CA LEU A 18 15.15 -5.38 -6.31
C LEU A 18 14.97 -4.59 -5.01
N CYS A 19 14.69 -5.27 -3.88
CA CYS A 19 14.59 -4.64 -2.57
C CYS A 19 15.97 -4.60 -1.91
N GLY A 20 16.41 -3.42 -1.49
CA GLY A 20 17.60 -3.27 -0.66
C GLY A 20 17.38 -3.76 0.77
N PRO A 21 18.40 -3.64 1.63
CA PRO A 21 18.36 -4.17 3.00
C PRO A 21 17.25 -3.54 3.86
N ASN A 22 16.90 -2.26 3.65
CA ASN A 22 15.86 -1.60 4.43
C ASN A 22 14.46 -2.08 4.02
N MET A 23 14.22 -2.27 2.72
CA MET A 23 12.99 -2.89 2.23
C MET A 23 12.86 -4.34 2.71
N GLN A 24 13.95 -5.10 2.76
CA GLN A 24 13.94 -6.45 3.33
C GLN A 24 13.57 -6.42 4.82
N ALA A 25 14.14 -5.50 5.60
CA ALA A 25 13.79 -5.33 7.01
C ALA A 25 12.31 -4.95 7.22
N PHE A 26 11.72 -4.15 6.31
CA PHE A 26 10.28 -3.88 6.30
C PHE A 26 9.45 -5.13 6.04
N LEU A 27 9.87 -5.98 5.09
CA LEU A 27 9.19 -7.22 4.73
C LEU A 27 9.23 -8.27 5.85
N ASP A 28 10.26 -8.27 6.67
CA ASP A 28 10.45 -9.21 7.78
C ASP A 28 9.56 -8.89 8.99
N GLN A 29 8.88 -7.72 8.99
CA GLN A 29 7.99 -7.33 10.08
C GLN A 29 6.76 -8.25 10.20
N VAL A 30 6.39 -8.57 11.44
CA VAL A 30 5.22 -9.40 11.71
C VAL A 30 3.95 -8.72 11.18
N GLY A 31 3.24 -9.44 10.30
CA GLY A 31 1.99 -8.96 9.70
C GLY A 31 2.16 -8.36 8.30
N ILE A 32 3.38 -7.94 7.95
CA ILE A 32 3.75 -7.57 6.58
C ILE A 32 3.96 -8.86 5.80
N GLY A 33 3.07 -9.14 4.85
CA GLY A 33 3.15 -10.34 4.04
C GLY A 33 3.81 -10.02 2.72
N THR A 34 4.93 -10.69 2.41
CA THR A 34 5.69 -10.53 1.17
C THR A 34 4.79 -10.51 -0.07
N LYS A 35 3.92 -11.52 -0.22
CA LYS A 35 2.95 -11.61 -1.31
C LYS A 35 2.02 -10.39 -1.42
N THR A 36 1.57 -9.86 -0.28
CA THR A 36 0.69 -8.69 -0.29
C THR A 36 1.47 -7.42 -0.65
N VAL A 37 2.73 -7.31 -0.22
CA VAL A 37 3.63 -6.21 -0.63
C VAL A 37 3.98 -6.30 -2.11
N SER A 38 4.32 -7.47 -2.65
CA SER A 38 4.59 -7.63 -4.09
C SER A 38 3.37 -7.22 -4.94
N ARG A 39 2.15 -7.57 -4.50
CA ARG A 39 0.92 -7.08 -5.16
C ARG A 39 0.78 -5.57 -5.08
N LEU A 40 1.10 -4.98 -3.93
CA LEU A 40 1.06 -3.53 -3.79
C LEU A 40 2.06 -2.87 -4.73
N LEU A 41 3.31 -3.33 -4.75
CA LEU A 41 4.37 -2.85 -5.64
C LEU A 41 4.00 -3.03 -7.12
N GLY A 42 3.30 -4.10 -7.49
CA GLY A 42 2.80 -4.27 -8.85
C GLY A 42 1.73 -3.23 -9.24
N GLU A 43 0.99 -2.70 -8.27
CA GLU A 43 -0.04 -1.67 -8.48
C GLU A 43 0.50 -0.24 -8.39
N ILE A 44 1.55 -0.01 -7.59
CA ILE A 44 2.09 1.34 -7.34
C ILE A 44 3.42 1.61 -8.03
N GLY A 45 4.15 0.59 -8.47
CA GLY A 45 5.54 0.67 -8.91
C GLY A 45 6.51 0.92 -7.75
N HIS A 46 7.54 1.72 -7.98
CA HIS A 46 8.47 2.14 -6.94
C HIS A 46 7.78 3.09 -5.93
N PRO A 47 7.94 2.91 -4.60
CA PRO A 47 7.29 3.77 -3.61
C PRO A 47 7.71 5.24 -3.69
N ILE A 48 8.96 5.51 -4.12
CA ILE A 48 9.54 6.85 -4.23
C ILE A 48 9.40 7.44 -5.63
N VAL A 49 9.53 6.63 -6.69
CA VAL A 49 9.60 7.11 -8.06
C VAL A 49 8.29 6.76 -8.78
N ALA A 50 7.61 7.76 -9.30
CA ALA A 50 6.45 7.56 -10.17
C ALA A 50 6.90 7.47 -11.63
N PHE A 51 6.34 6.50 -12.35
CA PHE A 51 6.45 6.37 -13.80
C PHE A 51 5.05 6.53 -14.41
N PRO A 52 4.52 7.77 -14.46
CA PRO A 52 3.22 8.02 -15.08
C PRO A 52 3.25 7.68 -16.57
N ALA A 53 2.08 7.35 -17.10
CA ALA A 53 1.86 7.15 -18.52
C ALA A 53 0.42 7.50 -18.85
N HIS A 54 0.18 7.95 -20.07
CA HIS A 54 -1.15 8.24 -20.59
C HIS A 54 -1.35 7.59 -21.96
N TRP A 55 -2.61 7.44 -22.35
CA TRP A 55 -2.96 6.89 -23.66
C TRP A 55 -3.13 8.05 -24.65
N GLU A 56 -2.41 8.01 -25.75
CA GLU A 56 -2.63 8.87 -26.92
C GLU A 56 -3.28 8.06 -28.03
N ASP A 57 -4.05 8.73 -28.89
CA ASP A 57 -4.55 8.11 -30.12
C ASP A 57 -3.37 7.93 -31.08
N GLY A 58 -3.33 6.80 -31.79
CA GLY A 58 -2.30 6.50 -32.80
C GLY A 58 -2.42 7.39 -34.03
N GLU A 59 -1.56 7.15 -35.03
CA GLU A 59 -1.62 7.88 -36.31
C GLU A 59 -3.02 7.78 -36.97
N GLU A 60 -3.39 8.82 -37.74
CA GLU A 60 -4.66 8.84 -38.49
C GLU A 60 -4.82 7.54 -39.30
N ASP A 61 -5.98 6.89 -39.13
CA ASP A 61 -6.38 5.58 -39.69
C ASP A 61 -6.09 4.32 -38.85
N GLU A 62 -5.50 4.43 -37.66
CA GLU A 62 -5.40 3.30 -36.72
C GLU A 62 -6.28 3.50 -35.46
N ASP A 63 -7.27 2.63 -35.24
CA ASP A 63 -8.01 2.49 -33.96
C ASP A 63 -7.11 1.96 -32.81
N LYS A 64 -5.81 2.26 -32.83
CA LYS A 64 -4.83 1.81 -31.85
C LYS A 64 -4.47 2.97 -30.93
N LYS A 65 -4.69 2.76 -29.63
CA LYS A 65 -4.17 3.65 -28.59
C LYS A 65 -2.74 3.24 -28.25
N ILE A 66 -1.83 4.21 -28.24
CA ILE A 66 -0.45 4.03 -27.81
C ILE A 66 -0.30 4.49 -26.36
N LEU A 67 0.45 3.73 -25.56
CA LEU A 67 0.76 4.11 -24.18
C LEU A 67 2.05 4.93 -24.18
N VAL A 68 1.94 6.21 -23.87
CA VAL A 68 3.06 7.16 -23.86
C VAL A 68 3.55 7.34 -22.42
N PRO A 69 4.82 7.06 -22.12
CA PRO A 69 5.38 7.29 -20.81
C PRO A 69 5.62 8.79 -20.58
N ASP A 70 5.18 9.28 -19.43
CA ASP A 70 5.45 10.63 -18.96
C ASP A 70 6.79 10.70 -18.22
N ALA A 71 7.29 11.93 -18.00
CA ALA A 71 8.50 12.14 -17.22
C ALA A 71 8.38 11.56 -15.79
N PRO A 72 9.32 10.71 -15.34
CA PRO A 72 9.31 10.21 -13.98
C PRO A 72 9.44 11.35 -12.96
N PHE A 73 8.83 11.21 -11.79
CA PHE A 73 8.96 12.18 -10.71
C PHE A 73 9.09 11.53 -9.33
N LEU A 74 9.75 12.24 -8.41
CA LEU A 74 9.86 11.84 -7.01
C LEU A 74 8.56 12.14 -6.26
N ARG A 75 7.97 11.11 -5.67
CA ARG A 75 6.78 11.21 -4.82
C ARG A 75 7.20 11.63 -3.42
N ARG A 76 6.37 12.43 -2.77
CA ARG A 76 6.34 12.53 -1.31
C ARG A 76 5.47 11.41 -0.74
N VAL A 77 5.62 11.11 0.54
CA VAL A 77 4.75 10.14 1.24
C VAL A 77 3.26 10.48 1.12
N SER A 78 2.90 11.78 1.09
CA SER A 78 1.52 12.24 0.90
C SER A 78 0.96 11.91 -0.49
N ASP A 79 1.82 11.91 -1.50
CA ASP A 79 1.45 11.59 -2.88
C ASP A 79 1.19 10.08 -2.98
N LEU A 80 2.02 9.26 -2.32
CA LEU A 80 1.79 7.83 -2.17
C LEU A 80 0.48 7.52 -1.41
N TRP A 81 0.21 8.20 -0.28
CA TRP A 81 -1.06 8.05 0.43
C TRP A 81 -2.26 8.38 -0.45
N SER A 82 -2.17 9.47 -1.21
CA SER A 82 -3.23 9.89 -2.13
C SER A 82 -3.45 8.85 -3.22
N TYR A 83 -2.37 8.36 -3.83
CA TYR A 83 -2.42 7.32 -4.85
C TYR A 83 -3.02 6.02 -4.32
N CYS A 84 -2.68 5.60 -3.10
CA CYS A 84 -3.27 4.42 -2.46
C CYS A 84 -4.68 4.67 -1.88
N GLY A 85 -5.32 5.81 -2.16
CA GLY A 85 -6.69 6.09 -1.69
C GLY A 85 -6.81 6.28 -0.18
N HIS A 86 -5.70 6.62 0.47
CA HIS A 86 -5.57 6.97 1.88
C HIS A 86 -5.26 8.47 2.09
N GLY A 87 -5.38 9.31 1.06
CA GLY A 87 -5.16 10.77 1.16
C GLY A 87 -6.24 11.50 1.97
N ASP A 88 -6.74 12.59 1.40
CA ASP A 88 -7.80 13.41 2.01
C ASP A 88 -9.13 12.63 2.10
N PRO A 89 -9.73 12.45 3.30
CA PRO A 89 -10.97 11.72 3.48
C PRO A 89 -12.20 12.36 2.81
N THR A 90 -12.13 13.63 2.40
CA THR A 90 -13.20 14.31 1.67
C THR A 90 -13.25 13.89 0.20
N ARG A 91 -12.17 13.33 -0.34
CA ARG A 91 -12.06 12.79 -1.70
C ARG A 91 -12.74 11.43 -1.80
N LYS A 92 -14.06 11.43 -1.98
CA LYS A 92 -14.89 10.23 -2.11
C LYS A 92 -15.53 10.15 -3.50
N ARG A 93 -15.66 8.92 -4.03
CA ARG A 93 -16.46 8.66 -5.23
C ARG A 93 -17.90 9.08 -4.99
N ARG A 94 -18.48 9.80 -5.94
CA ARG A 94 -19.88 10.24 -5.95
C ARG A 94 -20.57 9.71 -7.20
N LYS A 95 -21.89 9.52 -7.11
CA LYS A 95 -22.70 9.18 -8.28
C LYS A 95 -22.61 10.32 -9.30
N GLY A 96 -22.36 9.99 -10.55
CA GLY A 96 -22.22 10.97 -11.65
C GLY A 96 -20.80 11.46 -11.93
N MET A 97 -19.78 10.98 -11.20
CA MET A 97 -18.39 11.30 -11.54
C MET A 97 -17.98 10.67 -12.87
N THR A 98 -17.19 11.40 -13.65
CA THR A 98 -16.54 10.87 -14.86
C THR A 98 -15.46 9.84 -14.48
N GLN A 99 -15.04 9.01 -15.44
CA GLN A 99 -13.96 8.05 -15.22
C GLN A 99 -12.65 8.76 -14.80
N GLU A 100 -12.34 9.90 -15.40
CA GLU A 100 -11.16 10.70 -15.06
C GLU A 100 -11.21 11.23 -13.63
N GLU A 101 -12.34 11.80 -13.21
CA GLU A 101 -12.54 12.23 -11.82
C GLU A 101 -12.40 11.07 -10.84
N ALA A 102 -12.94 9.92 -11.22
CA ALA A 102 -12.87 8.70 -10.43
C ALA A 102 -11.46 8.11 -10.34
N LEU A 103 -10.57 8.39 -11.31
CA LEU A 103 -9.15 8.02 -11.30
C LEU A 103 -8.31 8.98 -10.44
N LYS A 104 -8.71 10.25 -10.31
CA LYS A 104 -8.07 11.23 -9.40
C LYS A 104 -8.21 10.88 -7.91
N LEU A 105 -9.08 9.92 -7.57
CA LEU A 105 -9.32 9.45 -6.20
C LEU A 105 -8.34 8.37 -5.73
N GLY A 106 -7.36 8.02 -6.56
CA GLY A 106 -6.34 7.01 -6.30
C GLY A 106 -6.71 5.63 -6.86
N ASN A 107 -5.76 4.70 -6.80
CA ASN A 107 -5.90 3.34 -7.27
C ASN A 107 -6.72 2.50 -6.24
N PRO A 108 -7.92 2.02 -6.61
CA PRO A 108 -8.78 1.26 -5.70
C PRO A 108 -8.20 -0.12 -5.34
N ARG A 109 -7.38 -0.72 -6.22
CA ARG A 109 -6.70 -1.99 -5.94
C ARG A 109 -5.59 -1.78 -4.92
N ALA A 110 -4.77 -0.75 -5.10
CA ALA A 110 -3.76 -0.37 -4.12
C ALA A 110 -4.40 -0.11 -2.74
N LYS A 111 -5.50 0.67 -2.70
CA LYS A 111 -6.26 0.92 -1.47
C LYS A 111 -6.70 -0.36 -0.77
N MET A 112 -7.30 -1.28 -1.51
CA MET A 112 -7.76 -2.54 -0.93
C MET A 112 -6.61 -3.42 -0.44
N THR A 113 -5.49 -3.45 -1.17
CA THR A 113 -4.28 -4.18 -0.77
C THR A 113 -3.71 -3.64 0.54
N VAL A 114 -3.55 -2.31 0.67
CA VAL A 114 -3.06 -1.67 1.91
C VAL A 114 -4.04 -1.91 3.07
N ASN A 115 -5.35 -1.79 2.83
CA ASN A 115 -6.35 -2.09 3.85
C ASN A 115 -6.25 -3.54 4.35
N GLN A 116 -6.04 -4.52 3.46
CA GLN A 116 -5.83 -5.91 3.85
C GLN A 116 -4.53 -6.10 4.66
N MET A 117 -3.46 -5.37 4.33
CA MET A 117 -2.24 -5.36 5.14
C MET A 117 -2.51 -4.86 6.55
N ALA A 118 -3.17 -3.70 6.69
CA ALA A 118 -3.51 -3.11 7.98
C ALA A 118 -4.39 -4.03 8.84
N VAL A 119 -5.43 -4.63 8.23
CA VAL A 119 -6.31 -5.60 8.89
C VAL A 119 -5.55 -6.86 9.32
N ARG A 120 -4.59 -7.34 8.55
CA ARG A 120 -3.77 -8.49 8.95
C ARG A 120 -2.83 -8.14 10.09
N CYS A 121 -2.19 -6.97 10.03
CA CYS A 121 -1.29 -6.51 11.09
C CYS A 121 -2.04 -6.36 12.43
N MET A 122 -3.23 -5.77 12.45
CA MET A 122 -4.01 -5.63 13.69
C MET A 122 -4.49 -6.98 14.24
N MET A 123 -4.66 -8.02 13.40
CA MET A 123 -5.01 -9.36 13.86
C MET A 123 -3.81 -10.13 14.45
N LYS A 124 -2.57 -9.66 14.25
CA LYS A 124 -1.37 -10.25 14.85
C LYS A 124 -1.15 -9.67 16.24
N THR A 125 -1.84 -10.24 17.22
CA THR A 125 -1.55 -10.02 18.64
C THR A 125 -0.41 -10.92 19.09
N GLU A 126 0.17 -10.58 20.24
CA GLU A 126 1.05 -11.50 20.94
C GLU A 126 0.29 -12.79 21.23
N ARG A 127 0.89 -13.93 20.91
CA ARG A 127 0.29 -15.25 21.15
C ARG A 127 1.37 -16.30 21.36
N VAL A 128 1.03 -17.36 22.08
CA VAL A 128 1.89 -18.53 22.23
C VAL A 128 1.45 -19.56 21.19
N SER A 129 2.40 -20.07 20.39
CA SER A 129 2.12 -21.15 19.45
C SER A 129 1.77 -22.44 20.19
N SER A 130 1.22 -23.43 19.48
CA SER A 130 1.04 -24.79 20.01
C SER A 130 2.35 -25.45 20.48
N THR A 131 3.50 -24.95 20.01
CA THR A 131 4.84 -25.39 20.40
C THR A 131 5.43 -24.59 21.56
N GLY A 132 4.66 -23.71 22.21
CA GLY A 132 5.13 -22.88 23.32
C GLY A 132 5.94 -21.64 22.92
N LYS A 133 6.15 -21.40 21.62
CA LYS A 133 6.92 -20.24 21.12
C LYS A 133 6.05 -18.98 21.18
N LYS A 134 6.52 -17.95 21.87
CA LYS A 134 5.92 -16.61 21.83
C LYS A 134 6.09 -16.01 20.42
N MET A 135 4.99 -15.64 19.81
CA MET A 135 4.95 -14.86 18.59
C MET A 135 4.67 -13.41 18.95
N PRO A 136 5.53 -12.45 18.56
CA PRO A 136 5.30 -11.05 18.87
C PRO A 136 4.10 -10.50 18.08
N ALA A 137 3.51 -9.44 18.60
CA ALA A 137 2.49 -8.67 17.89
C ALA A 137 3.11 -7.93 16.70
N SER A 138 2.28 -7.55 15.73
CA SER A 138 2.70 -6.61 14.69
C SER A 138 3.01 -5.24 15.32
N PRO A 139 4.07 -4.52 14.89
CA PRO A 139 4.35 -3.17 15.37
C PRO A 139 3.15 -2.21 15.10
N TYR A 140 2.38 -2.46 14.05
CA TYR A 140 1.21 -1.68 13.68
C TYR A 140 -0.02 -1.91 14.58
N ARG A 141 -0.01 -2.95 15.43
CA ARG A 141 -1.11 -3.21 16.37
C ARG A 141 -1.25 -2.11 17.40
N ALA A 142 -0.14 -1.67 17.98
CA ALA A 142 -0.13 -0.60 18.98
C ALA A 142 -0.72 0.70 18.40
N ILE A 143 -0.40 1.02 17.15
CA ILE A 143 -0.92 2.20 16.44
C ILE A 143 -2.43 2.10 16.26
N TYR A 144 -2.92 0.93 15.86
CA TYR A 144 -4.36 0.69 15.76
C TYR A 144 -5.06 0.88 17.11
N ASP A 145 -4.54 0.28 18.19
CA ASP A 145 -5.16 0.34 19.51
C ASP A 145 -5.19 1.77 20.06
N VAL A 146 -4.08 2.52 19.94
CA VAL A 146 -3.99 3.94 20.32
C VAL A 146 -5.03 4.77 19.55
N LYS A 147 -5.15 4.56 18.24
CA LYS A 147 -6.11 5.32 17.42
C LYS A 147 -7.55 4.89 17.67
N ARG A 148 -7.79 3.61 17.97
CA ARG A 148 -9.12 3.11 18.33
C ARG A 148 -9.59 3.72 19.64
N ALA A 149 -8.72 3.80 20.65
CA ALA A 149 -9.00 4.46 21.92
C ALA A 149 -9.24 5.96 21.76
N HIS A 150 -8.42 6.63 20.94
CA HIS A 150 -8.61 8.05 20.61
C HIS A 150 -10.00 8.32 20.03
N TYR A 151 -10.46 7.53 19.04
CA TYR A 151 -11.80 7.73 18.46
C TYR A 151 -12.94 7.30 19.39
N GLU A 152 -12.68 6.46 20.39
CA GLU A 152 -13.68 6.17 21.43
C GLU A 152 -13.98 7.42 22.25
N MET A 153 -12.95 8.19 22.61
CA MET A 153 -13.07 9.42 23.39
C MET A 153 -13.47 10.63 22.55
N ALA A 154 -12.84 10.82 21.39
CA ALA A 154 -12.99 12.02 20.57
C ALA A 154 -14.25 12.01 19.69
N ARG A 155 -14.85 10.84 19.46
CA ARG A 155 -16.00 10.65 18.57
C ARG A 155 -17.05 9.71 19.17
N PRO A 156 -17.62 10.01 20.35
CA PRO A 156 -18.62 9.15 20.99
C PRO A 156 -19.86 8.93 20.11
N GLU A 157 -20.17 9.88 19.22
CA GLU A 157 -21.28 9.81 18.26
C GLU A 157 -21.04 8.80 17.11
N TRP A 158 -19.81 8.35 16.91
CA TRP A 158 -19.50 7.36 15.88
C TRP A 158 -19.83 5.94 16.34
N THR A 159 -20.40 5.17 15.43
CA THR A 159 -20.53 3.71 15.59
C THR A 159 -19.16 3.04 15.74
N ASP A 160 -19.12 1.87 16.37
CA ASP A 160 -17.89 1.08 16.52
C ASP A 160 -17.21 0.83 15.17
N ALA A 161 -18.00 0.49 14.14
CA ALA A 161 -17.51 0.28 12.78
C ALA A 161 -16.80 1.53 12.20
N ASN A 162 -17.34 2.73 12.44
CA ASN A 162 -16.73 3.97 11.98
C ASN A 162 -15.41 4.25 12.69
N LYS A 163 -15.36 4.06 14.02
CA LYS A 163 -14.15 4.25 14.82
C LYS A 163 -13.05 3.24 14.42
N LYS A 164 -13.42 1.96 14.25
CA LYS A 164 -12.53 0.91 13.73
C LYS A 164 -12.01 1.25 12.34
N GLY A 165 -12.89 1.65 11.42
CA GLY A 165 -12.50 2.03 10.07
C GLY A 165 -11.55 3.24 10.04
N ALA A 166 -11.74 4.21 10.94
CA ALA A 166 -10.83 5.35 11.07
C ALA A 166 -9.45 4.94 11.61
N ALA A 167 -9.40 4.09 12.65
CA ALA A 167 -8.14 3.56 13.17
C ALA A 167 -7.37 2.78 12.09
N ILE A 168 -8.03 1.88 11.36
CA ILE A 168 -7.43 1.13 10.24
C ILE A 168 -6.83 2.05 9.18
N ARG A 169 -7.51 3.16 8.83
CA ARG A 169 -6.98 4.12 7.85
C ARG A 169 -5.68 4.77 8.32
N ILE A 170 -5.56 5.06 9.62
CA ILE A 170 -4.30 5.61 10.16
C ILE A 170 -3.21 4.54 10.16
N THR A 171 -3.52 3.32 10.56
CA THR A 171 -2.58 2.20 10.49
C THR A 171 -2.09 1.95 9.05
N ALA A 172 -2.98 2.04 8.06
CA ALA A 172 -2.64 1.93 6.65
C ALA A 172 -1.69 3.05 6.17
N LYS A 173 -1.90 4.30 6.61
CA LYS A 173 -0.98 5.41 6.33
C LYS A 173 0.40 5.16 6.89
N GLU A 174 0.47 4.62 8.11
CA GLU A 174 1.73 4.28 8.74
C GLU A 174 2.50 3.21 7.96
N ILE A 175 1.84 2.12 7.58
CA ILE A 175 2.44 1.06 6.77
C ILE A 175 3.03 1.64 5.47
N LEU A 176 2.28 2.53 4.80
CA LEU A 176 2.76 3.20 3.60
C LEU A 176 3.94 4.15 3.87
N ARG A 177 3.98 4.79 5.02
CA ARG A 177 5.10 5.65 5.42
C ARG A 177 6.36 4.82 5.65
N ASP A 178 6.25 3.68 6.33
CA ASP A 178 7.41 2.82 6.57
C ASP A 178 7.91 2.18 5.29
N LEU A 179 6.99 1.74 4.41
CA LEU A 179 7.34 1.28 3.06
C LEU A 179 8.09 2.35 2.26
N TYR A 180 7.60 3.59 2.31
CA TYR A 180 8.25 4.73 1.67
C TYR A 180 9.65 4.96 2.26
N ASN A 181 9.77 5.07 3.58
CA ASN A 181 11.06 5.33 4.24
C ASN A 181 12.07 4.21 4.00
N ALA A 182 11.63 2.95 3.96
CA ALA A 182 12.49 1.82 3.62
C ALA A 182 13.06 1.94 2.20
N ALA A 183 12.19 2.19 1.22
CA ALA A 183 12.61 2.39 -0.16
C ALA A 183 13.48 3.65 -0.36
N LEU A 184 13.24 4.71 0.41
CA LEU A 184 14.06 5.92 0.37
C LEU A 184 15.48 5.65 0.86
N ARG A 185 15.63 4.93 1.97
CA ARG A 185 16.95 4.59 2.52
C ARG A 185 17.75 3.70 1.58
N ASP A 186 17.10 2.71 0.96
CA ASP A 186 17.77 1.87 -0.03
C ASP A 186 18.26 2.71 -1.22
N LEU A 187 17.45 3.67 -1.70
CA LEU A 187 17.85 4.57 -2.79
C LEU A 187 18.99 5.52 -2.39
N GLU A 188 19.00 6.00 -1.16
CA GLU A 188 20.08 6.85 -0.62
C GLU A 188 21.39 6.07 -0.45
N GLU A 189 21.32 4.81 -0.03
CA GLU A 189 22.49 3.92 0.11
C GLU A 189 23.08 3.50 -1.24
N GLU A 190 22.26 3.29 -2.28
CA GLU A 190 22.75 2.99 -3.63
C GLU A 190 23.46 4.18 -4.31
N ALA A 191 23.13 5.41 -3.89
CA ALA A 191 23.71 6.64 -4.43
C ALA A 191 25.01 7.08 -3.75
N ALA A 192 25.39 6.43 -2.64
CA ALA A 192 26.57 6.75 -1.81
C ALA A 192 27.80 5.90 -2.18
#